data_AF-A0AAD5URD2-F1
#
_entry.id   AF-A0AAD5URD2-F1
#
_cell.length_a   1.000
_cell.length_b   1.000
_cell.length_c   1.000
_cell.angle_alpha   90.00
_cell.angle_beta   90.00
_cell.angle_gamma   90.00
#
_symmetry.space_group_name_H-M   'P 1'
#
loop_
_entity.id
_entity.type
_entity.pdbx_description
1 polymer ?
#
loop_
_entity_poly.entity_id
_entity_poly.type
_entity_poly.pdbx_seq_one_letter_code
_entity_poly.pdbx_strand_id
1 'polypeptide(L)'
;MNREEAIEIHSDEEGEESYVNRRSILEPAIRSVVDALGGYEGGRYRLGDECYGCLKDLKKFWRRDDTDDERTVARIFWETRLLPNDLVPILLETAGRGDFEDKRAVACVDLITAMTWPIDLAEELQELDEVDDKGTDYTQLLSSHLHYKNAMLQPEVIQALLGIALFSIAKTPKERKPWDISVMNVILYLIRNLAFIKDPPSNTHLSADRAQLSTMQSRLIKLLSEQEMFQVIMTFASNAGTDPIFNNWNTLILEIFYLLYRGVKPSSLARDQARVCFHFFKVPSSELEMSGSRKKSIASACYRRRETEKLQPQRVHTSLPFRYHNRGVPQSQEGTERAH
;
A
#
# COMPACT_ATOMS: atom_id res chain seq x y z
N MET A 1 -38.42 45.56 -17.23
CA MET A 1 -37.86 45.59 -18.58
C MET A 1 -36.42 45.15 -18.45
N ASN A 2 -36.13 43.97 -18.99
CA ASN A 2 -34.87 43.22 -18.86
C ASN A 2 -33.66 43.99 -19.39
N ARG A 3 -32.50 43.75 -18.79
CA ARG A 3 -31.26 43.59 -19.53
C ARG A 3 -30.46 42.46 -18.88
N GLU A 4 -30.45 41.35 -19.59
CA GLU A 4 -29.66 40.16 -19.31
C GLU A 4 -28.18 40.55 -19.28
N GLU A 5 -27.52 40.34 -18.14
CA GLU A 5 -26.07 40.21 -18.10
C GLU A 5 -25.73 38.86 -18.72
N ALA A 6 -25.27 38.89 -19.96
CA ALA A 6 -24.72 37.72 -20.62
C ALA A 6 -23.44 37.31 -19.87
N ILE A 7 -23.48 36.16 -19.23
CA ILE A 7 -22.29 35.46 -18.75
C ILE A 7 -21.61 34.92 -20.02
N GLU A 8 -20.54 35.58 -20.45
CA GLU A 8 -19.64 35.01 -21.46
C GLU A 8 -18.94 33.79 -20.85
N ILE A 9 -19.40 32.61 -21.26
CA ILE A 9 -18.71 31.35 -21.02
C ILE A 9 -17.56 31.31 -22.02
N HIS A 10 -16.36 31.70 -21.61
CA HIS A 10 -15.14 31.36 -22.32
C HIS A 10 -14.95 29.84 -22.18
N SER A 11 -15.12 29.11 -23.28
CA SER A 11 -14.69 27.72 -23.37
C SER A 11 -13.17 27.68 -23.55
N ASP A 12 -12.47 27.03 -22.64
CA ASP A 12 -11.01 26.86 -22.65
C ASP A 12 -10.57 25.85 -23.73
N GLU A 13 -10.76 26.22 -25.00
CA GLU A 13 -10.41 25.38 -26.16
C GLU A 13 -8.89 25.13 -26.27
N GLU A 14 -8.05 26.05 -25.77
CA GLU A 14 -6.58 25.93 -25.86
C GLU A 14 -6.01 24.81 -24.95
N GLY A 15 -6.60 24.57 -23.78
CA GLY A 15 -6.20 23.50 -22.86
C GLY A 15 -6.59 22.11 -23.36
N GLU A 16 -7.82 21.98 -23.86
CA GLU A 16 -8.33 20.72 -24.45
C GLU A 16 -7.55 20.33 -25.71
N GLU A 17 -7.22 21.27 -26.61
CA GLU A 17 -6.42 20.98 -27.80
C GLU A 17 -4.99 20.51 -27.45
N SER A 18 -4.36 21.10 -26.44
CA SER A 18 -3.03 20.68 -25.95
C SER A 18 -3.04 19.25 -25.40
N TYR A 19 -4.05 18.91 -24.60
CA TYR A 19 -4.26 17.56 -24.05
C TYR A 19 -4.45 16.51 -25.15
N VAL A 20 -5.34 16.77 -26.12
CA VAL A 20 -5.63 15.85 -27.23
C VAL A 20 -4.36 15.62 -28.07
N ASN A 21 -3.55 16.65 -28.29
CA ASN A 21 -2.28 16.55 -29.00
C ASN A 21 -1.23 15.72 -28.21
N ARG A 22 -1.13 15.88 -26.88
CA ARG A 22 -0.20 15.08 -26.07
C ARG A 22 -0.60 13.61 -26.02
N ARG A 23 -1.88 13.33 -25.79
CA ARG A 23 -2.43 11.97 -25.72
C ARG A 23 -2.25 11.22 -27.06
N SER A 24 -2.56 11.86 -28.18
CA SER A 24 -2.44 11.24 -29.51
C SER A 24 -1.00 10.82 -29.87
N ILE A 25 0.02 11.48 -29.30
CA ILE A 25 1.43 11.12 -29.48
C ILE A 25 1.86 10.02 -28.50
N LEU A 26 1.48 10.13 -27.22
CA LEU A 26 1.94 9.20 -26.18
C LEU A 26 1.20 7.86 -26.21
N GLU A 27 -0.10 7.86 -26.49
CA GLU A 27 -0.93 6.67 -26.41
C GLU A 27 -0.47 5.54 -27.34
N PRO A 28 -0.19 5.77 -28.64
CA PRO A 28 0.30 4.71 -29.53
C PRO A 28 1.66 4.17 -29.08
N ALA A 29 2.55 5.04 -28.60
CA ALA A 29 3.87 4.64 -28.12
C ALA A 29 3.77 3.78 -26.86
N ILE A 30 2.94 4.18 -25.89
CA ILE A 30 2.72 3.42 -24.65
C ILE A 30 2.07 2.07 -24.98
N ARG A 31 1.03 2.03 -25.81
CA ARG A 31 0.36 0.77 -26.21
C ARG A 31 1.35 -0.19 -26.87
N SER A 32 2.18 0.30 -27.79
CA SER A 32 3.22 -0.52 -28.41
C SER A 32 4.22 -1.10 -27.42
N VAL A 33 4.57 -0.36 -26.34
CA VAL A 33 5.46 -0.87 -25.29
C VAL A 33 4.75 -1.87 -24.39
N VAL A 34 3.46 -1.66 -24.10
CA VAL A 34 2.63 -2.61 -23.32
C VAL A 34 2.51 -3.93 -24.09
N ASP A 35 2.20 -3.89 -25.38
CA ASP A 35 2.07 -5.09 -26.22
C ASP A 35 3.39 -5.87 -26.32
N ALA A 36 4.53 -5.19 -26.19
CA ALA A 36 5.86 -5.82 -26.18
C ALA A 36 6.26 -6.44 -24.83
N LEU A 37 5.50 -6.21 -23.74
CA LEU A 37 5.79 -6.79 -22.42
C LEU A 37 5.62 -8.31 -22.41
N GLY A 38 4.67 -8.82 -23.17
CA GLY A 38 4.29 -10.23 -23.18
C GLY A 38 2.81 -10.43 -23.46
N GLY A 39 2.33 -11.63 -23.14
CA GLY A 39 0.92 -11.95 -23.30
C GLY A 39 0.57 -13.35 -22.81
N TYR A 40 -0.71 -13.63 -22.72
CA TYR A 40 -1.20 -14.95 -22.34
C TYR A 40 -1.21 -15.92 -23.52
N GLU A 41 -0.47 -17.01 -23.38
CA GLU A 41 -0.46 -18.12 -24.34
C GLU A 41 -0.69 -19.44 -23.63
N GLY A 42 -1.73 -20.17 -24.04
CA GLY A 42 -2.04 -21.50 -23.47
C GLY A 42 -2.35 -21.48 -21.98
N GLY A 43 -2.93 -20.39 -21.47
CA GLY A 43 -3.27 -20.22 -20.05
C GLY A 43 -2.11 -19.81 -19.15
N ARG A 44 -0.94 -19.50 -19.73
CA ARG A 44 0.24 -19.01 -19.01
C ARG A 44 0.71 -17.68 -19.61
N TYR A 45 1.16 -16.76 -18.76
CA TYR A 45 1.74 -15.51 -19.24
C TYR A 45 3.17 -15.77 -19.74
N ARG A 46 3.47 -15.37 -20.99
CA ARG A 46 4.81 -15.42 -21.57
C ARG A 46 5.39 -14.01 -21.61
N LEU A 47 6.58 -13.87 -21.03
CA LEU A 47 7.35 -12.63 -21.03
C LEU A 47 7.88 -12.37 -22.44
N GLY A 48 7.79 -11.11 -22.90
CA GLY A 48 8.44 -10.67 -24.14
C GLY A 48 9.96 -10.64 -24.01
N ASP A 49 10.66 -10.73 -25.14
CA ASP A 49 12.12 -10.82 -25.20
C ASP A 49 12.79 -9.60 -24.53
N GLU A 50 12.25 -8.40 -24.78
CA GLU A 50 12.77 -7.13 -24.24
C GLU A 50 11.94 -6.60 -23.05
N CYS A 51 11.24 -7.49 -22.32
CA CYS A 51 10.34 -7.11 -21.21
C CYS A 51 10.98 -6.15 -20.19
N TYR A 52 12.24 -6.37 -19.82
CA TYR A 52 12.96 -5.48 -18.88
C TYR A 52 13.20 -4.08 -19.44
N GLY A 53 13.48 -3.96 -20.74
CA GLY A 53 13.60 -2.67 -21.44
C GLY A 53 12.27 -1.94 -21.47
N CYS A 54 11.20 -2.65 -21.85
CA CYS A 54 9.83 -2.13 -21.87
C CYS A 54 9.39 -1.59 -20.50
N LEU A 55 9.64 -2.32 -19.40
CA LEU A 55 9.32 -1.86 -18.03
C LEU A 55 10.06 -0.56 -17.66
N LYS A 56 11.32 -0.40 -18.08
CA LYS A 56 12.06 0.83 -17.87
C LYS A 56 11.48 1.99 -18.67
N ASP A 57 11.07 1.73 -19.90
CA ASP A 57 10.48 2.76 -20.76
C ASP A 57 9.11 3.18 -20.24
N LEU A 58 8.27 2.26 -19.76
CA LEU A 58 7.04 2.58 -19.03
C LEU A 58 7.31 3.44 -17.81
N LYS A 59 8.35 3.13 -17.02
CA LYS A 59 8.74 3.99 -15.89
C LYS A 59 9.20 5.38 -16.34
N LYS A 60 9.87 5.50 -17.49
CA LYS A 60 10.23 6.82 -18.06
C LYS A 60 9.00 7.59 -18.52
N PHE A 61 8.01 6.94 -19.12
CA PHE A 61 6.74 7.57 -19.46
C PHE A 61 6.03 8.06 -18.20
N TRP A 62 5.97 7.24 -17.14
CA TRP A 62 5.38 7.63 -15.85
C TRP A 62 6.02 8.90 -15.27
N ARG A 63 7.35 9.02 -15.31
CA ARG A 63 8.04 10.25 -14.84
C ARG A 63 7.70 11.52 -15.62
N ARG A 64 7.19 11.41 -16.85
CA ARG A 64 6.71 12.56 -17.62
C ARG A 64 5.31 12.98 -17.19
N ASP A 65 4.61 12.14 -16.44
CA ASP A 65 3.29 12.40 -15.87
C ASP A 65 3.39 13.27 -14.61
N ASP A 66 4.53 13.25 -13.91
CA ASP A 66 4.75 14.06 -12.70
C ASP A 66 4.57 15.56 -12.98
N THR A 67 4.89 16.01 -14.20
CA THR A 67 4.77 17.40 -14.66
C THR A 67 3.54 17.63 -15.56
N ASP A 68 2.60 16.69 -15.61
CA ASP A 68 1.41 16.74 -16.45
C ASP A 68 0.17 16.79 -15.55
N ASP A 69 -0.48 17.95 -15.51
CA ASP A 69 -1.61 18.21 -14.61
C ASP A 69 -2.81 17.31 -14.93
N GLU A 70 -2.97 16.91 -16.20
CA GLU A 70 -4.03 16.01 -16.65
C GLU A 70 -3.77 14.52 -16.37
N ARG A 71 -2.56 14.18 -15.91
CA ARG A 71 -2.10 12.81 -15.65
C ARG A 71 -2.36 11.86 -16.83
N THR A 72 -2.01 12.31 -18.04
CA THR A 72 -2.33 11.63 -19.31
C THR A 72 -1.81 10.19 -19.34
N VAL A 73 -0.59 9.94 -18.85
CA VAL A 73 0.04 8.62 -18.84
C VAL A 73 -0.68 7.70 -17.86
N ALA A 74 -1.06 8.21 -16.68
CA ALA A 74 -1.81 7.41 -15.71
C ALA A 74 -3.16 6.94 -16.26
N ARG A 75 -3.86 7.80 -17.03
CA ARG A 75 -5.11 7.44 -17.71
C ARG A 75 -4.88 6.36 -18.78
N ILE A 76 -3.83 6.48 -19.59
CA ILE A 76 -3.50 5.47 -20.60
C ILE A 76 -3.16 4.13 -19.93
N PHE A 77 -2.37 4.12 -18.86
CA PHE A 77 -2.02 2.89 -18.12
C PHE A 77 -3.25 2.20 -17.51
N TRP A 78 -4.22 3.01 -17.08
CA TRP A 78 -5.50 2.50 -16.59
C TRP A 78 -6.32 1.87 -17.71
N GLU A 79 -6.41 2.52 -18.86
CA GLU A 79 -7.16 2.03 -20.02
C GLU A 79 -6.58 0.75 -20.61
N THR A 80 -5.25 0.63 -20.68
CA THR A 80 -4.56 -0.59 -21.12
C THR A 80 -4.64 -1.71 -20.08
N ARG A 81 -5.09 -1.41 -18.86
CA ARG A 81 -5.15 -2.36 -17.73
C ARG A 81 -3.78 -2.99 -17.46
N LEU A 82 -2.72 -2.20 -17.62
CA LEU A 82 -1.32 -2.64 -17.51
C LEU A 82 -1.03 -3.42 -16.23
N LEU A 83 -1.49 -2.93 -15.07
CA LEU A 83 -1.22 -3.56 -13.79
C LEU A 83 -1.85 -4.96 -13.66
N PRO A 84 -3.17 -5.14 -13.80
CA PRO A 84 -3.79 -6.46 -13.68
C PRO A 84 -3.46 -7.42 -14.85
N ASN A 85 -3.29 -6.91 -16.07
CA ASN A 85 -3.10 -7.76 -17.25
C ASN A 85 -1.64 -8.19 -17.45
N ASP A 86 -0.68 -7.34 -17.09
CA ASP A 86 0.74 -7.58 -17.40
C ASP A 86 1.61 -7.57 -16.13
N LEU A 87 1.58 -6.52 -15.31
CA LEU A 87 2.54 -6.39 -14.19
C LEU A 87 2.34 -7.47 -13.12
N VAL A 88 1.09 -7.76 -12.74
CA VAL A 88 0.79 -8.84 -11.77
C VAL A 88 1.21 -10.21 -12.34
N PRO A 89 0.83 -10.59 -13.57
CA PRO A 89 1.29 -11.84 -14.18
C PRO A 89 2.81 -11.95 -14.33
N ILE A 90 3.51 -10.87 -14.72
CA ILE A 90 4.98 -10.85 -14.78
C ILE A 90 5.58 -11.15 -13.40
N LEU A 91 5.05 -10.54 -12.34
CA LEU A 91 5.52 -10.77 -10.97
C LEU A 91 5.29 -12.24 -10.54
N LEU A 92 4.14 -12.82 -10.90
CA LEU A 92 3.81 -14.21 -10.58
C LEU A 92 4.65 -15.22 -11.38
N GLU A 93 4.92 -14.93 -12.65
CA GLU A 93 5.76 -15.79 -13.51
C GLU A 93 7.25 -15.73 -13.14
N THR A 94 7.70 -14.69 -12.45
CA THR A 94 9.09 -14.52 -12.03
C THR A 94 9.24 -14.86 -10.53
N ALA A 95 9.03 -13.89 -9.66
CA ALA A 95 9.16 -14.06 -8.21
C ALA A 95 8.16 -15.08 -7.65
N GLY A 96 6.96 -15.21 -8.23
CA GLY A 96 6.00 -16.25 -7.82
C GLY A 96 6.49 -17.69 -8.06
N ARG A 97 7.48 -17.89 -8.94
CA ARG A 97 8.14 -19.19 -9.19
C ARG A 97 9.41 -19.41 -8.36
N GLY A 98 9.81 -18.43 -7.56
CA GLY A 98 11.01 -18.46 -6.73
C GLY A 98 12.19 -17.65 -7.25
N ASP A 99 12.07 -17.00 -8.42
CA ASP A 99 13.13 -16.17 -9.01
C ASP A 99 13.11 -14.75 -8.40
N PHE A 100 13.37 -14.65 -7.10
CA PHE A 100 13.27 -13.40 -6.33
C PHE A 100 14.32 -12.33 -6.70
N GLU A 101 15.42 -12.72 -7.36
CA GLU A 101 16.47 -11.80 -7.83
C GLU A 101 16.15 -11.21 -9.23
N ASP A 102 15.09 -11.67 -9.89
CA ASP A 102 14.79 -11.23 -11.25
C ASP A 102 14.60 -9.71 -11.33
N LYS A 103 15.41 -9.06 -12.16
CA LYS A 103 15.37 -7.61 -12.39
C LYS A 103 14.02 -7.16 -12.94
N ARG A 104 13.32 -8.03 -13.67
CA ARG A 104 11.96 -7.78 -14.19
C ARG A 104 10.96 -7.66 -13.04
N ALA A 105 10.99 -8.60 -12.09
CA ALA A 105 10.13 -8.58 -10.91
C ALA A 105 10.32 -7.28 -10.13
N VAL A 106 11.58 -6.91 -9.84
CA VAL A 106 11.89 -5.67 -9.11
C VAL A 106 11.43 -4.43 -9.87
N ALA A 107 11.62 -4.38 -11.19
CA ALA A 107 11.15 -3.27 -12.02
C ALA A 107 9.62 -3.17 -12.07
N CYS A 108 8.90 -4.31 -12.07
CA CYS A 108 7.44 -4.33 -11.96
C CYS A 108 6.98 -3.77 -10.62
N VAL A 109 7.56 -4.22 -9.50
CA VAL A 109 7.20 -3.73 -8.16
C VAL A 109 7.45 -2.23 -8.06
N ASP A 110 8.60 -1.76 -8.55
CA ASP A 110 8.96 -0.34 -8.57
C ASP A 110 7.98 0.52 -9.41
N LEU A 111 7.54 0.02 -10.56
CA LEU A 111 6.51 0.68 -11.37
C LEU A 111 5.15 0.66 -10.67
N ILE A 112 4.74 -0.46 -10.07
CA ILE A 112 3.48 -0.57 -9.31
C ILE A 112 3.49 0.41 -8.13
N THR A 113 4.61 0.53 -7.41
CA THR A 113 4.74 1.48 -6.29
C THR A 113 4.56 2.92 -6.77
N ALA A 114 5.10 3.28 -7.93
CA ALA A 114 4.89 4.61 -8.52
C ALA A 114 3.43 4.82 -8.93
N MET A 115 2.82 3.83 -9.59
CA MET A 115 1.42 3.89 -10.04
C MET A 115 0.38 3.92 -8.91
N THR A 116 0.77 3.52 -7.70
CA THR A 116 -0.11 3.45 -6.53
C THR A 116 0.18 4.56 -5.53
N TRP A 117 1.03 5.52 -5.89
CA TRP A 117 1.35 6.63 -5.01
C TRP A 117 0.07 7.42 -4.66
N PRO A 118 -0.20 7.68 -3.38
CA PRO A 118 -1.38 8.41 -2.95
C PRO A 118 -1.58 9.73 -3.69
N ILE A 119 -2.78 9.91 -4.23
CA ILE A 119 -3.28 11.21 -4.68
C ILE A 119 -3.99 11.84 -3.47
N ASP A 120 -3.44 12.93 -2.92
CA ASP A 120 -4.11 13.69 -1.87
C ASP A 120 -5.08 14.70 -2.50
N LEU A 121 -6.35 14.30 -2.61
CA LEU A 121 -7.39 15.12 -3.20
C LEU A 121 -7.58 16.46 -2.46
N ALA A 122 -7.26 16.55 -1.17
CA ALA A 122 -7.42 17.80 -0.43
C ALA A 122 -6.33 18.83 -0.77
N GLU A 123 -5.11 18.36 -1.03
CA GLU A 123 -3.99 19.17 -1.49
C GLU A 123 -4.18 19.55 -2.96
N GLU A 124 -4.54 18.58 -3.82
CA GLU A 124 -4.78 18.81 -5.24
C GLU A 124 -5.97 19.77 -5.48
N LEU A 125 -7.09 19.62 -4.75
CA LEU A 125 -8.22 20.56 -4.87
C LEU A 125 -7.88 21.96 -4.34
N GLN A 126 -6.96 22.10 -3.37
CA GLN A 126 -6.49 23.42 -2.93
C GLN A 126 -5.62 24.09 -3.98
N GLU A 127 -4.75 23.36 -4.67
CA GLU A 127 -3.93 23.88 -5.76
C GLU A 127 -4.78 24.31 -6.98
N LEU A 128 -5.85 23.56 -7.30
CA LEU A 128 -6.81 23.89 -8.36
C LEU A 128 -7.75 25.07 -8.03
N ASP A 129 -7.96 25.38 -6.76
CA ASP A 129 -8.68 26.61 -6.38
C ASP A 129 -7.76 27.85 -6.49
N GLU A 130 -6.43 27.68 -6.48
CA GLU A 130 -5.45 28.74 -6.67
C GLU A 130 -5.07 28.97 -8.15
N VAL A 131 -5.18 27.93 -8.99
CA VAL A 131 -4.96 27.97 -10.45
C VAL A 131 -6.26 27.51 -11.10
N ASP A 132 -6.97 28.41 -11.80
CA ASP A 132 -8.37 28.29 -12.29
C ASP A 132 -8.62 27.14 -13.33
N ASP A 133 -7.93 26.01 -13.24
CA ASP A 133 -8.03 24.83 -14.12
C ASP A 133 -9.06 23.83 -13.59
N LYS A 134 -10.35 24.10 -13.87
CA LYS A 134 -11.49 23.27 -13.43
C LYS A 134 -11.68 21.95 -14.21
N GLY A 135 -10.69 21.50 -14.99
CA GLY A 135 -10.87 20.48 -16.03
C GLY A 135 -10.63 19.02 -15.62
N THR A 136 -9.73 18.74 -14.70
CA THR A 136 -9.22 17.37 -14.52
C THR A 136 -10.18 16.48 -13.72
N ASP A 137 -10.82 15.51 -14.39
CA ASP A 137 -11.64 14.49 -13.70
C ASP A 137 -10.75 13.45 -12.98
N TYR A 138 -10.46 13.69 -11.70
CA TYR A 138 -9.72 12.76 -10.83
C TYR A 138 -10.54 11.54 -10.42
N THR A 139 -11.85 11.48 -10.68
CA THR A 139 -12.66 10.33 -10.26
C THR A 139 -12.23 9.04 -10.95
N GLN A 140 -11.80 9.14 -12.22
CA GLN A 140 -11.22 8.02 -12.96
C GLN A 140 -9.92 7.51 -12.31
N LEU A 141 -9.04 8.41 -11.89
CA LEU A 141 -7.76 8.08 -11.25
C LEU A 141 -7.95 7.50 -9.83
N LEU A 142 -8.95 7.98 -9.09
CA LEU A 142 -9.31 7.39 -7.80
C LEU A 142 -9.89 5.98 -8.00
N SER A 143 -10.73 5.81 -9.03
CA SER A 143 -11.26 4.51 -9.41
C SER A 143 -10.16 3.53 -9.82
N SER A 144 -9.16 3.97 -10.59
CA SER A 144 -8.05 3.12 -11.00
C SER A 144 -7.26 2.61 -9.79
N HIS A 145 -6.97 3.48 -8.80
CA HIS A 145 -6.30 3.08 -7.56
C HIS A 145 -7.05 1.99 -6.78
N LEU A 146 -8.38 2.06 -6.71
CA LEU A 146 -9.18 1.00 -6.07
C LEU A 146 -8.99 -0.35 -6.75
N HIS A 147 -8.95 -0.36 -8.08
CA HIS A 147 -8.77 -1.59 -8.85
C HIS A 147 -7.32 -2.08 -8.82
N TYR A 148 -6.33 -1.17 -8.77
CA TYR A 148 -4.93 -1.53 -8.53
C TYR A 148 -4.75 -2.20 -7.17
N LYS A 149 -5.34 -1.63 -6.11
CA LYS A 149 -5.37 -2.27 -4.78
C LYS A 149 -5.98 -3.67 -4.89
N ASN A 150 -7.18 -3.80 -5.46
CA ASN A 150 -7.85 -5.09 -5.57
C ASN A 150 -7.01 -6.14 -6.34
N ALA A 151 -6.36 -5.75 -7.43
CA ALA A 151 -5.51 -6.63 -8.23
C ALA A 151 -4.30 -7.15 -7.45
N MET A 152 -3.72 -6.32 -6.58
CA MET A 152 -2.58 -6.68 -5.72
C MET A 152 -2.97 -7.57 -4.53
N LEU A 153 -4.25 -7.62 -4.15
CA LEU A 153 -4.75 -8.41 -3.01
C LEU A 153 -4.95 -9.89 -3.36
N GLN A 154 -3.88 -10.53 -3.84
CA GLN A 154 -3.77 -11.96 -4.11
C GLN A 154 -2.70 -12.58 -3.21
N PRO A 155 -2.93 -13.76 -2.59
CA PRO A 155 -1.95 -14.43 -1.73
C PRO A 155 -0.58 -14.60 -2.41
N GLU A 156 -0.57 -15.00 -3.67
CA GLU A 156 0.61 -15.31 -4.46
C GLU A 156 1.43 -14.04 -4.73
N VAL A 157 0.76 -12.90 -4.95
CA VAL A 157 1.42 -11.60 -5.14
C VAL A 157 2.10 -11.16 -3.84
N ILE A 158 1.40 -11.22 -2.70
CA ILE A 158 1.98 -10.84 -1.41
C ILE A 158 3.14 -11.76 -1.03
N GLN A 159 3.03 -13.06 -1.34
CA GLN A 159 4.11 -14.03 -1.15
C GLN A 159 5.32 -13.73 -2.02
N ALA A 160 5.11 -13.37 -3.30
CA ALA A 160 6.19 -12.96 -4.20
C ALA A 160 6.90 -11.70 -3.68
N LEU A 161 6.15 -10.70 -3.21
CA LEU A 161 6.69 -9.49 -2.59
C LEU A 161 7.52 -9.81 -1.33
N LEU A 162 7.03 -10.72 -0.48
CA LEU A 162 7.77 -11.19 0.69
C LEU A 162 9.09 -11.85 0.29
N GLY A 163 9.07 -12.70 -0.73
CA GLY A 163 10.27 -13.39 -1.23
C GLY A 163 11.33 -12.40 -1.71
N ILE A 164 10.94 -11.38 -2.48
CA ILE A 164 11.84 -10.31 -2.91
C ILE A 164 12.40 -9.53 -1.71
N ALA A 165 11.55 -9.14 -0.75
CA ALA A 165 11.97 -8.42 0.45
C ALA A 165 13.00 -9.21 1.28
N LEU A 166 12.71 -10.49 1.53
CA LEU A 166 13.58 -11.37 2.30
C LEU A 166 14.90 -11.62 1.58
N PHE A 167 14.88 -11.81 0.25
CA PHE A 167 16.10 -11.98 -0.54
C PHE A 167 17.05 -10.78 -0.41
N SER A 168 16.50 -9.55 -0.40
CA SER A 168 17.30 -8.33 -0.23
C SER A 168 17.92 -8.22 1.18
N ILE A 169 17.22 -8.67 2.22
CA ILE A 169 17.65 -8.47 3.62
C ILE A 169 18.43 -9.65 4.20
N ALA A 170 18.25 -10.86 3.68
CA ALA A 170 18.93 -12.06 4.15
C ALA A 170 20.47 -11.98 4.08
N LYS A 171 21.00 -11.09 3.23
CA LYS A 171 22.43 -10.79 3.11
C LYS A 171 22.97 -10.15 4.39
N THR A 172 24.20 -10.48 4.76
CA THR A 172 24.83 -9.87 5.94
C THR A 172 25.01 -8.35 5.75
N PRO A 173 25.05 -7.54 6.83
CA PRO A 173 25.19 -6.08 6.71
C PRO A 173 26.40 -5.63 5.89
N LYS A 174 27.47 -6.43 5.84
CA LYS A 174 28.68 -6.14 5.05
C LYS A 174 28.54 -6.46 3.55
N GLU A 175 27.71 -7.44 3.20
CA GLU A 175 27.48 -7.88 1.82
C GLU A 175 26.32 -7.16 1.15
N ARG A 176 25.48 -6.49 1.95
CA ARG A 176 24.29 -5.78 1.48
C ARG A 176 24.69 -4.58 0.62
N LYS A 177 24.13 -4.53 -0.59
CA LYS A 177 24.36 -3.43 -1.52
C LYS A 177 23.32 -2.32 -1.30
N PRO A 178 23.60 -1.06 -1.70
CA PRO A 178 22.61 0.02 -1.63
C PRO A 178 21.34 -0.31 -2.44
N TRP A 179 21.48 -1.09 -3.52
CA TRP A 179 20.35 -1.58 -4.30
C TRP A 179 19.40 -2.47 -3.48
N ASP A 180 19.93 -3.36 -2.62
CA ASP A 180 19.10 -4.24 -1.78
C ASP A 180 18.24 -3.42 -0.79
N ILE A 181 18.81 -2.36 -0.24
CA ILE A 181 18.09 -1.42 0.66
C ILE A 181 17.00 -0.69 -0.12
N SER A 182 17.29 -0.26 -1.35
CA SER A 182 16.31 0.41 -2.23
C SER A 182 15.12 -0.50 -2.56
N VAL A 183 15.37 -1.78 -2.85
CA VAL A 183 14.30 -2.76 -3.12
C VAL A 183 13.38 -2.91 -1.91
N MET A 184 13.95 -3.00 -0.70
CA MET A 184 13.11 -3.04 0.51
C MET A 184 12.28 -1.78 0.68
N ASN A 185 12.87 -0.59 0.46
CA ASN A 185 12.13 0.67 0.55
C ASN A 185 10.92 0.67 -0.39
N VAL A 186 11.12 0.24 -1.63
CA VAL A 186 10.04 0.15 -2.63
C VAL A 186 8.91 -0.76 -2.14
N ILE A 187 9.22 -1.90 -1.53
CA ILE A 187 8.22 -2.84 -0.99
C ILE A 187 7.48 -2.25 0.21
N LEU A 188 8.18 -1.59 1.14
CA LEU A 188 7.55 -0.94 2.28
C LEU A 188 6.63 0.20 1.82
N TYR A 189 7.07 1.03 0.86
CA TYR A 189 6.24 2.07 0.27
C TYR A 189 5.04 1.50 -0.46
N LEU A 190 5.18 0.36 -1.16
CA LEU A 190 4.03 -0.30 -1.78
C LEU A 190 2.99 -0.70 -0.73
N ILE A 191 3.42 -1.31 0.39
CA ILE A 191 2.50 -1.69 1.48
C ILE A 191 1.83 -0.45 2.07
N ARG A 192 2.58 0.64 2.27
CA ARG A 192 2.06 1.94 2.72
C ARG A 192 1.01 2.48 1.75
N ASN A 193 1.30 2.48 0.45
CA ASN A 193 0.41 2.95 -0.61
C ASN A 193 -0.90 2.15 -0.63
N LEU A 194 -0.82 0.82 -0.58
CA LEU A 194 -1.99 -0.05 -0.53
C LEU A 194 -2.84 0.18 0.73
N ALA A 195 -2.22 0.44 1.88
CA ALA A 195 -2.92 0.78 3.12
C ALA A 195 -3.53 2.20 3.08
N PHE A 196 -2.94 3.12 2.32
CA PHE A 196 -3.46 4.48 2.17
C PHE A 196 -4.77 4.53 1.40
N ILE A 197 -4.89 3.76 0.31
CA ILE A 197 -6.09 3.72 -0.54
C ILE A 197 -7.31 3.34 0.30
N LYS A 198 -8.30 4.25 0.38
CA LYS A 198 -9.50 4.07 1.21
C LYS A 198 -10.50 3.18 0.51
N ASP A 199 -11.11 2.27 1.25
CA ASP A 199 -12.19 1.45 0.72
C ASP A 199 -13.48 2.30 0.59
N PRO A 200 -14.29 2.08 -0.46
CA PRO A 200 -15.61 2.69 -0.56
C PRO A 200 -16.54 2.20 0.57
N PRO A 201 -17.53 3.02 0.99
CA PRO A 201 -18.46 2.64 2.05
C PRO A 201 -19.22 1.37 1.67
N SER A 202 -19.35 0.44 2.63
CA SER A 202 -20.15 -0.76 2.45
C SER A 202 -21.64 -0.39 2.42
N ASN A 203 -22.36 -0.85 1.40
CA ASN A 203 -23.81 -0.78 1.39
C ASN A 203 -24.42 -2.10 0.91
N THR A 204 -25.56 -2.46 1.49
CA THR A 204 -26.20 -3.78 1.35
C THR A 204 -26.79 -4.02 -0.06
N HIS A 205 -26.92 -2.97 -0.88
CA HIS A 205 -27.49 -3.03 -2.22
C HIS A 205 -26.43 -2.99 -3.34
N LEU A 206 -25.14 -3.14 -3.00
CA LEU A 206 -24.05 -3.10 -3.97
C LEU A 206 -24.02 -4.33 -4.88
N SER A 207 -23.55 -4.11 -6.12
CA SER A 207 -23.07 -5.18 -6.98
C SER A 207 -21.93 -5.96 -6.32
N ALA A 208 -21.72 -7.21 -6.73
CA ALA A 208 -20.67 -8.07 -6.18
C ALA A 208 -19.28 -7.41 -6.25
N ASP A 209 -18.96 -6.72 -7.34
CA ASP A 209 -17.68 -6.03 -7.53
C ASP A 209 -17.49 -4.89 -6.52
N ARG A 210 -18.53 -4.08 -6.31
CA ARG A 210 -18.51 -3.00 -5.31
C ARG A 210 -18.38 -3.55 -3.89
N ALA A 211 -18.99 -4.70 -3.59
CA ALA A 211 -18.82 -5.36 -2.30
C ALA A 211 -17.37 -5.83 -2.08
N GLN A 212 -16.72 -6.39 -3.10
CA GLN A 212 -15.30 -6.76 -3.03
C GLN A 212 -14.40 -5.56 -2.75
N LEU A 213 -14.66 -4.42 -3.41
CA LEU A 213 -13.91 -3.18 -3.18
C LEU A 213 -14.11 -2.64 -1.74
N SER A 214 -15.30 -2.80 -1.16
CA SER A 214 -15.59 -2.31 0.20
C SER A 214 -14.90 -3.10 1.34
N THR A 215 -14.30 -4.25 1.03
CA THR A 215 -13.67 -5.15 2.03
C THR A 215 -12.15 -5.31 1.84
N MET A 216 -11.54 -4.47 1.00
CA MET A 216 -10.13 -4.57 0.61
C MET A 216 -9.17 -4.38 1.80
N GLN A 217 -9.45 -3.50 2.74
CA GLN A 217 -8.63 -3.27 3.92
C GLN A 217 -8.59 -4.49 4.83
N SER A 218 -9.75 -5.13 5.06
CA SER A 218 -9.81 -6.37 5.83
C SER A 218 -9.06 -7.50 5.12
N ARG A 219 -9.17 -7.59 3.79
CA ARG A 219 -8.40 -8.54 2.97
C ARG A 219 -6.90 -8.27 3.05
N LEU A 220 -6.47 -7.01 2.96
CA LEU A 220 -5.06 -6.62 3.07
C LEU A 220 -4.47 -7.07 4.41
N ILE A 221 -5.13 -6.76 5.52
CA ILE A 221 -4.68 -7.16 6.87
C ILE A 221 -4.58 -8.69 6.96
N LYS A 222 -5.60 -9.40 6.47
CA LYS A 222 -5.61 -10.87 6.47
C LYS A 222 -4.43 -11.44 5.66
N LEU A 223 -4.20 -10.95 4.44
CA LEU A 223 -3.12 -11.42 3.58
C LEU A 223 -1.73 -11.11 4.15
N LEU A 224 -1.52 -9.90 4.68
CA LEU A 224 -0.25 -9.53 5.35
C LEU A 224 0.04 -10.43 6.57
N SER A 225 -1.00 -10.90 7.26
CA SER A 225 -0.87 -11.86 8.35
C SER A 225 -0.63 -13.28 7.85
N GLU A 226 -1.40 -13.76 6.87
CA GLU A 226 -1.31 -15.15 6.37
C GLU A 226 0.00 -15.41 5.62
N GLN A 227 0.57 -14.38 4.99
CA GLN A 227 1.86 -14.45 4.31
C GLN A 227 3.03 -13.99 5.19
N GLU A 228 2.85 -13.90 6.51
CA GLU A 228 3.92 -13.56 7.48
C GLU A 228 4.63 -12.20 7.24
N MET A 229 4.05 -11.31 6.43
CA MET A 229 4.62 -9.98 6.16
C MET A 229 4.65 -9.13 7.43
N PHE A 230 3.67 -9.27 8.32
CA PHE A 230 3.70 -8.60 9.62
C PHE A 230 4.87 -9.02 10.51
N GLN A 231 5.27 -10.30 10.48
CA GLN A 231 6.42 -10.76 11.26
C GLN A 231 7.70 -10.09 10.79
N VAL A 232 7.87 -9.95 9.47
CA VAL A 232 9.01 -9.28 8.85
C VAL A 232 9.05 -7.80 9.25
N ILE A 233 7.93 -7.08 9.11
CA ILE A 233 7.82 -5.67 9.49
C ILE A 233 8.09 -5.48 11.00
N MET A 234 7.52 -6.33 11.86
CA MET A 234 7.76 -6.27 13.31
C MET A 234 9.21 -6.59 13.68
N THR A 235 9.85 -7.51 12.94
CA THR A 235 11.27 -7.83 13.13
C THR A 235 12.12 -6.59 12.84
N PHE A 236 11.84 -5.84 11.78
CA PHE A 236 12.57 -4.59 11.50
C PHE A 236 12.36 -3.54 12.57
N ALA A 237 11.11 -3.31 13.00
CA ALA A 237 10.82 -2.38 14.09
C ALA A 237 11.56 -2.75 15.39
N SER A 238 11.63 -4.04 15.72
CA SER A 238 12.31 -4.54 16.94
C SER A 238 13.83 -4.37 16.88
N ASN A 239 14.43 -4.46 15.68
CA ASN A 239 15.87 -4.38 15.48
C ASN A 239 16.38 -2.97 15.17
N ALA A 240 15.51 -1.96 15.24
CA ALA A 240 15.88 -0.60 14.89
C ALA A 240 16.95 0.03 15.79
N GLY A 241 17.08 -0.43 17.04
CA GLY A 241 18.16 0.01 17.93
C GLY A 241 19.52 -0.64 17.64
N THR A 242 19.56 -1.69 16.82
CA THR A 242 20.77 -2.49 16.59
C THR A 242 21.46 -2.15 15.27
N ASP A 243 20.70 -1.96 14.19
CA ASP A 243 21.22 -1.61 12.86
C ASP A 243 20.61 -0.27 12.39
N PRO A 244 21.44 0.74 12.06
CA PRO A 244 20.97 2.02 11.52
C PRO A 244 20.05 1.89 10.28
N ILE A 245 20.21 0.83 9.48
CA ILE A 245 19.36 0.60 8.30
C ILE A 245 17.90 0.40 8.72
N PHE A 246 17.63 -0.40 9.75
CA PHE A 246 16.28 -0.62 10.24
C PHE A 246 15.70 0.64 10.89
N ASN A 247 16.53 1.46 11.52
CA ASN A 247 16.09 2.74 12.09
C ASN A 247 15.56 3.70 11.01
N ASN A 248 16.13 3.69 9.79
CA ASN A 248 15.63 4.50 8.68
C ASN A 248 14.21 4.10 8.25
N TRP A 249 13.81 2.85 8.49
CA TRP A 249 12.48 2.35 8.15
C TRP A 249 11.45 2.57 9.25
N ASN A 250 11.85 2.96 10.47
CA ASN A 250 10.93 3.11 11.60
C ASN A 250 9.76 4.05 11.32
N THR A 251 10.03 5.22 10.73
CA THR A 251 8.98 6.20 10.41
C THR A 251 7.99 5.63 9.39
N LEU A 252 8.50 4.95 8.37
CA LEU A 252 7.68 4.32 7.34
C LEU A 252 6.84 3.16 7.91
N ILE A 253 7.42 2.34 8.78
CA ILE A 253 6.72 1.26 9.47
C ILE A 253 5.61 1.83 10.38
N LEU A 254 5.89 2.92 11.09
CA LEU A 254 4.90 3.60 11.92
C LEU A 254 3.74 4.14 11.09
N GLU A 255 4.03 4.71 9.91
CA GLU A 255 3.01 5.16 8.96
C GLU A 255 2.16 3.98 8.45
N ILE A 256 2.77 2.86 8.09
CA ILE A 256 2.05 1.63 7.69
C ILE A 256 1.08 1.22 8.80
N PHE A 257 1.55 1.10 10.05
CA PHE A 257 0.66 0.72 11.16
C PHE A 257 -0.43 1.76 11.42
N TYR A 258 -0.10 3.05 11.35
CA TYR A 258 -1.09 4.12 11.45
C TYR A 258 -2.19 3.96 10.41
N LEU A 259 -1.84 3.75 9.14
CA LEU A 259 -2.80 3.58 8.04
C LEU A 259 -3.62 2.29 8.17
N LEU A 260 -3.04 1.21 8.70
CA LEU A 260 -3.76 -0.04 8.95
C LEU A 260 -4.79 0.09 10.07
N TYR A 261 -4.47 0.84 11.13
CA TYR A 261 -5.35 1.04 12.29
C TYR A 261 -6.24 2.29 12.21
N ARG A 262 -6.06 3.15 11.20
CA ARG A 262 -6.82 4.40 11.10
C ARG A 262 -8.32 4.13 11.10
N GLY A 263 -9.06 4.93 11.87
CA GLY A 263 -10.51 4.78 12.01
C GLY A 263 -10.96 3.65 12.94
N VAL A 264 -10.04 2.86 13.53
CA VAL A 264 -10.37 1.81 14.51
C VAL A 264 -10.15 2.31 15.94
N LYS A 265 -11.14 2.13 16.81
CA LYS A 265 -11.01 2.50 18.22
C LYS A 265 -10.18 1.43 18.97
N PRO A 266 -9.16 1.79 19.76
CA PRO A 266 -8.39 0.79 20.52
C PRO A 266 -9.25 -0.09 21.42
N SER A 267 -10.29 0.50 22.02
CA SER A 267 -11.25 -0.20 22.86
C SER A 267 -12.11 -1.23 22.13
N SER A 268 -12.30 -1.12 20.81
CA SER A 268 -12.97 -2.17 20.03
C SER A 268 -12.05 -3.36 19.75
N LEU A 269 -10.74 -3.13 19.66
CA LEU A 269 -9.74 -4.19 19.45
C LEU A 269 -9.39 -4.94 20.73
N ALA A 270 -9.41 -4.25 21.88
CA ALA A 270 -9.11 -4.82 23.19
C ALA A 270 -10.25 -5.65 23.79
N ARG A 271 -11.42 -5.75 23.13
CA ARG A 271 -12.48 -6.66 23.55
C ARG A 271 -12.00 -8.09 23.39
N ASP A 272 -12.19 -8.88 24.44
CA ASP A 272 -11.75 -10.27 24.56
C ASP A 272 -11.96 -11.05 23.26
N GLN A 273 -10.88 -11.29 22.50
CA GLN A 273 -10.92 -11.95 21.20
C GLN A 273 -11.49 -13.38 21.32
N ALA A 274 -11.37 -13.99 22.53
CA ALA A 274 -12.01 -15.25 22.85
C ALA A 274 -13.56 -15.18 22.77
N ARG A 275 -14.19 -14.03 23.08
CA ARG A 275 -15.64 -13.83 22.98
C ARG A 275 -16.12 -13.53 21.55
N VAL A 276 -15.28 -12.90 20.73
CA VAL A 276 -15.60 -12.59 19.33
C VAL A 276 -15.68 -13.86 18.47
N CYS A 277 -14.78 -14.81 18.70
CA CYS A 277 -14.77 -16.11 18.02
C CYS A 277 -16.07 -16.93 18.27
N PHE A 278 -16.68 -16.79 19.46
CA PHE A 278 -17.98 -17.40 19.76
C PHE A 278 -19.15 -16.76 19.01
N HIS A 279 -19.06 -15.49 18.65
CA HIS A 279 -20.16 -14.79 17.99
C HIS A 279 -20.23 -15.12 16.49
N PHE A 280 -19.08 -15.34 15.84
CA PHE A 280 -19.00 -15.74 14.43
C PHE A 280 -19.48 -17.18 14.19
N PHE A 281 -19.45 -18.03 15.23
CA PHE A 281 -20.00 -19.41 15.17
C PHE A 281 -21.47 -19.53 15.57
N LYS A 282 -22.13 -18.44 15.98
CA LYS A 282 -23.61 -18.39 16.07
C LYS A 282 -24.19 -18.12 14.69
N VAL A 283 -23.99 -19.05 13.76
CA VAL A 283 -25.01 -19.29 12.74
C VAL A 283 -26.28 -19.72 13.52
N PRO A 284 -27.44 -19.08 13.30
CA PRO A 284 -28.65 -19.46 14.00
C PRO A 284 -28.91 -20.96 13.80
N SER A 285 -29.13 -21.67 14.90
CA SER A 285 -29.24 -23.13 14.98
C SER A 285 -30.44 -23.73 14.21
N SER A 286 -31.02 -23.02 13.25
CA SER A 286 -32.19 -23.48 12.50
C SER A 286 -31.85 -24.32 11.26
N GLU A 287 -30.59 -24.42 10.80
CA GLU A 287 -30.31 -25.03 9.48
C GLU A 287 -29.12 -26.00 9.35
N LEU A 288 -28.50 -26.52 10.42
CA LEU A 288 -27.51 -27.60 10.25
C LEU A 288 -27.66 -28.72 11.28
N GLU A 289 -28.36 -29.78 10.87
CA GLU A 289 -28.21 -31.12 11.44
C GLU A 289 -26.78 -31.61 11.17
N MET A 290 -25.87 -31.41 12.12
CA MET A 290 -24.52 -31.99 12.07
C MET A 290 -24.20 -32.73 13.37
N SER A 291 -23.80 -33.98 13.22
CA SER A 291 -23.69 -35.01 14.27
C SER A 291 -22.74 -34.63 15.43
N GLY A 292 -23.12 -35.05 16.64
CA GLY A 292 -22.51 -34.64 17.92
C GLY A 292 -21.02 -34.95 18.11
N SER A 293 -20.39 -35.70 17.20
CA SER A 293 -18.97 -36.06 17.29
C SER A 293 -18.02 -34.91 16.93
N ARG A 294 -18.40 -34.01 15.99
CA ARG A 294 -17.54 -32.85 15.61
C ARG A 294 -17.47 -31.76 16.68
N LYS A 295 -18.55 -31.58 17.45
CA LYS A 295 -18.59 -30.61 18.57
C LYS A 295 -17.59 -30.96 19.68
N LYS A 296 -17.41 -32.25 19.97
CA LYS A 296 -16.49 -32.73 21.03
C LYS A 296 -15.02 -32.57 20.63
N SER A 297 -14.69 -32.76 19.35
CA SER A 297 -13.31 -32.65 18.85
C SER A 297 -12.79 -31.21 18.91
N ILE A 298 -13.63 -30.23 18.58
CA ILE A 298 -13.26 -28.80 18.59
C ILE A 298 -13.15 -28.28 20.04
N ALA A 299 -14.07 -28.68 20.93
CA ALA A 299 -13.98 -28.34 22.35
C ALA A 299 -12.73 -28.93 23.04
N SER A 300 -12.32 -30.15 22.67
CA SER A 300 -11.10 -30.80 23.14
C SER A 300 -9.83 -30.04 22.71
N ALA A 301 -9.78 -29.56 21.47
CA ALA A 301 -8.65 -28.79 20.94
C ALA A 301 -8.49 -27.44 21.67
N CYS A 302 -9.59 -26.76 21.98
CA CYS A 302 -9.57 -25.51 22.74
C CYS A 302 -9.18 -25.69 24.20
N TYR A 303 -9.56 -26.81 24.85
CA TYR A 303 -9.15 -27.09 26.23
C TYR A 303 -7.66 -27.40 26.34
N ARG A 304 -7.08 -28.11 25.36
CA ARG A 304 -5.65 -28.46 25.34
C ARG A 304 -4.73 -27.23 25.24
N ARG A 305 -5.14 -26.20 24.50
CA ARG A 305 -4.40 -24.93 24.38
C ARG A 305 -4.37 -24.12 25.68
N ARG A 306 -5.36 -24.34 26.56
CA ARG A 306 -5.50 -23.66 27.86
C ARG A 306 -4.56 -24.22 28.93
N GLU A 307 -4.09 -25.48 28.81
CA GLU A 307 -3.11 -26.05 29.76
C GLU A 307 -1.67 -25.67 29.42
N THR A 308 -1.33 -25.51 28.13
CA THR A 308 0.02 -25.14 27.71
C THR A 308 0.40 -23.71 28.11
N GLU A 309 -0.57 -22.79 28.19
CA GLU A 309 -0.33 -21.39 28.61
C GLU A 309 -0.23 -21.19 30.13
N LYS A 310 -0.72 -22.13 30.95
CA LYS A 310 -0.67 -22.00 32.43
C LYS A 310 0.68 -22.42 33.03
N LEU A 311 1.58 -23.02 32.26
CA LEU A 311 2.80 -23.67 32.76
C LEU A 311 4.08 -22.82 32.68
N GLN A 312 4.02 -21.53 32.35
CA GLN A 312 5.19 -20.64 32.44
C GLN A 312 4.89 -19.29 33.10
N PRO A 313 5.22 -19.10 34.39
CA PRO A 313 5.39 -17.78 34.96
C PRO A 313 6.88 -17.43 35.07
N GLN A 314 7.38 -16.48 34.28
CA GLN A 314 8.63 -15.76 34.60
C GLN A 314 8.32 -14.38 35.17
N ARG A 315 8.86 -14.14 36.36
CA ARG A 315 8.66 -12.97 37.23
C ARG A 315 9.29 -11.71 36.61
N VAL A 316 8.53 -10.62 36.55
CA VAL A 316 9.08 -9.26 36.36
C VAL A 316 9.11 -8.58 37.73
N HIS A 317 10.31 -8.29 38.24
CA HIS A 317 10.50 -7.47 39.43
C HIS A 317 10.42 -5.98 39.07
N THR A 318 9.53 -5.27 39.74
CA THR A 318 9.34 -3.82 39.71
C THR A 318 10.18 -3.11 40.77
N SER A 319 10.87 -2.02 40.41
CA SER A 319 11.26 -0.95 41.34
C SER A 319 11.27 0.43 40.64
N LEU A 320 10.36 1.30 41.06
CA LEU A 320 10.23 2.76 40.79
C LEU A 320 11.09 3.58 41.78
N PRO A 321 11.12 4.95 41.82
CA PRO A 321 10.82 6.02 40.82
C PRO A 321 11.93 7.12 40.75
N PHE A 322 11.87 8.08 39.82
CA PHE A 322 12.69 9.32 39.89
C PHE A 322 11.86 10.61 39.64
N ARG A 323 12.11 11.61 40.49
CA ARG A 323 11.39 12.90 40.64
C ARG A 323 11.74 13.93 39.56
N TYR A 324 10.75 14.74 39.21
CA TYR A 324 10.90 16.02 38.50
C TYR A 324 11.54 17.10 39.39
N HIS A 325 12.45 17.89 38.82
CA HIS A 325 12.90 19.18 39.37
C HIS A 325 12.93 20.25 38.28
N ASN A 326 12.11 21.27 38.50
CA ASN A 326 12.06 22.54 37.77
C ASN A 326 13.33 23.36 38.06
N ARG A 327 13.94 23.98 37.05
CA ARG A 327 14.82 25.16 37.24
C ARG A 327 14.46 26.23 36.22
N GLY A 328 14.13 27.40 36.76
CA GLY A 328 13.79 28.62 36.03
C GLY A 328 15.00 29.43 35.59
N VAL A 329 14.64 30.43 34.77
CA VAL A 329 15.42 31.55 34.23
C VAL A 329 16.02 32.43 35.33
N PRO A 330 17.12 33.15 35.04
CA PRO A 330 17.17 34.56 35.44
C PRO A 330 17.67 35.52 34.36
N GLN A 331 17.16 36.75 34.45
CA GLN A 331 17.46 37.94 33.66
C GLN A 331 18.76 38.65 34.11
N SER A 332 19.46 39.22 33.12
CA SER A 332 20.28 40.46 33.04
C SER A 332 20.83 41.16 34.29
N GLN A 333 22.12 41.57 34.24
CA GLN A 333 22.57 42.98 34.29
C GLN A 333 24.09 43.14 34.03
N GLU A 334 24.43 44.22 33.30
CA GLU A 334 25.59 45.16 33.38
C GLU A 334 26.89 44.69 34.07
N GLY A 335 28.13 44.96 33.64
CA GLY A 335 28.74 45.92 32.71
C GLY A 335 30.19 46.17 33.18
N THR A 336 31.02 46.76 32.29
CA THR A 336 32.28 47.50 32.59
C THR A 336 33.65 46.77 32.58
N GLU A 337 34.41 47.10 31.53
CA GLU A 337 35.82 47.52 31.47
C GLU A 337 37.05 46.58 31.64
N ARG A 338 37.93 46.73 30.62
CA ARG A 338 39.40 46.98 30.61
C ARG A 338 40.36 45.86 30.16
N ALA A 339 40.95 46.17 28.99
CA ALA A 339 42.38 46.23 28.67
C ALA A 339 43.28 45.01 28.94
N HIS A 340 43.76 44.37 27.87
CA HIS A 340 45.04 44.68 27.23
C HIS A 340 45.18 43.97 25.88
#